data_AF-A0A1J3JPX8-F1
#
_entry.id   AF-A0A1J3JPX8-F1
#
_cell.length_a   1.000
_cell.length_b   1.000
_cell.length_c   1.000
_cell.angle_alpha   90.00
_cell.angle_beta   90.00
_cell.angle_gamma   90.00
#
_symmetry.space_group_name_H-M   'P 1'
#
loop_
_entity.id
_entity.type
_entity.pdbx_description
1 polymer ?
#
loop_
_entity_poly.entity_id
_entity_poly.type
_entity_poly.pdbx_seq_one_letter_code
_entity_poly.pdbx_strand_id
1 'polypeptide(L)'
;MGIARTYLLVFLLFLSPNAFKISVLAEAATTEFTFRGFKGNQTEIQTEGAAEIRNSDGLLRLTNRDHNVTGTAFYGKPIRLRDRSHNNSSAIKICSFSTSFVFVIIPSSPGNGGFGFTFTLSPTPYRPGAESAQYMGLLNRSNNGN
;
A
#
# COMPACT_ATOMS: atom_id res chain seq x y z
N MET A 1 27.41 34.63 -69.63
CA MET A 1 27.12 33.25 -69.16
C MET A 1 28.12 32.97 -68.05
N GLY A 2 27.83 33.21 -66.77
CA GLY A 2 26.84 32.50 -65.94
C GLY A 2 27.49 31.18 -65.51
N ILE A 3 27.77 30.88 -64.25
CA ILE A 3 26.86 30.92 -63.10
C ILE A 3 27.70 31.08 -61.81
N ALA A 4 27.34 32.08 -61.01
CA ALA A 4 27.68 32.13 -59.60
C ALA A 4 26.45 31.72 -58.79
N ARG A 5 26.69 31.20 -57.57
CA ARG A 5 25.75 31.09 -56.44
C ARG A 5 24.75 29.92 -56.55
N THR A 6 24.87 28.94 -55.65
CA THR A 6 23.79 28.39 -54.79
C THR A 6 24.32 27.17 -54.03
N TYR A 7 25.21 27.37 -53.06
CA TYR A 7 25.54 26.33 -52.06
C TYR A 7 25.56 26.85 -50.62
N LEU A 8 25.41 28.17 -50.42
CA LEU A 8 25.43 28.77 -49.09
C LEU A 8 24.10 28.63 -48.32
N LEU A 9 23.01 28.24 -48.98
CA LEU A 9 21.67 28.24 -48.37
C LEU A 9 21.19 26.88 -47.85
N VAL A 10 21.87 25.77 -48.17
CA VAL A 10 21.44 24.42 -47.74
C VAL A 10 22.15 23.96 -46.47
N PHE A 11 23.25 24.61 -46.07
CA PHE A 11 24.01 24.23 -44.87
C PHE A 11 23.46 24.85 -43.57
N LEU A 12 22.53 25.81 -43.65
CA LEU A 12 21.97 26.52 -42.48
C LEU A 12 20.69 25.89 -41.92
N LEU A 13 20.27 24.71 -42.38
CA LEU A 13 19.14 23.97 -41.79
C LEU A 13 19.56 22.87 -40.79
N PHE A 14 20.87 22.70 -40.53
CA PHE A 14 21.39 21.73 -39.55
C PHE A 14 21.88 22.36 -38.24
N LEU A 15 21.47 23.59 -37.93
CA LEU A 15 21.93 24.35 -36.75
C LEU A 15 20.81 24.94 -35.89
N SER A 16 19.58 24.42 -35.98
CA SER A 16 18.65 24.58 -34.88
C SER A 16 18.80 23.39 -33.92
N PRO A 17 19.42 23.56 -32.74
CA PRO A 17 19.17 22.65 -31.64
C PRO A 17 17.72 22.92 -31.21
N ASN A 18 16.76 22.35 -31.94
CA ASN A 18 15.46 22.08 -31.36
C ASN A 18 15.75 21.11 -30.23
N ALA A 19 15.96 21.68 -29.04
CA ALA A 19 16.11 20.96 -27.79
C ALA A 19 14.80 20.22 -27.58
N PHE A 20 14.71 19.02 -28.15
CA PHE A 20 13.66 18.07 -27.89
C PHE A 20 13.86 17.66 -26.44
N LYS A 21 13.28 18.43 -25.52
CA LYS A 21 13.21 18.04 -24.12
C LYS A 21 12.27 16.84 -24.08
N ILE A 22 12.85 15.65 -24.16
CA ILE A 22 12.17 14.43 -23.78
C ILE A 22 11.85 14.59 -22.30
N SER A 23 10.62 15.01 -22.00
CA SER A 23 10.08 14.92 -20.65
C SER A 23 9.93 13.43 -20.36
N VAL A 24 10.95 12.84 -19.75
CA VAL A 24 10.79 11.55 -19.08
C VAL A 24 9.78 11.81 -17.98
N LEU A 25 8.54 11.37 -18.19
CA LEU A 25 7.57 11.26 -17.12
C LEU A 25 8.18 10.29 -16.11
N ALA A 26 8.63 10.83 -14.97
CA ALA A 26 9.06 10.01 -13.86
C ALA A 26 7.87 9.13 -13.47
N GLU A 27 7.99 7.83 -13.74
CA GLU A 27 7.01 6.85 -13.31
C GLU A 27 6.95 6.90 -11.79
N ALA A 28 5.74 7.12 -11.27
CA ALA A 28 5.55 7.14 -9.83
C ALA A 28 5.87 5.73 -9.31
N ALA A 29 6.75 5.63 -8.30
CA ALA A 29 7.11 4.35 -7.73
C ALA A 29 5.86 3.64 -7.19
N THR A 30 5.42 2.58 -7.86
CA THR A 30 4.30 1.75 -7.43
C THR A 30 4.78 0.79 -6.34
N THR A 31 4.05 0.74 -5.23
CA THR A 31 4.31 -0.25 -4.17
C THR A 31 3.44 -1.48 -4.42
N GLU A 32 4.08 -2.61 -4.68
CA GLU A 32 3.40 -3.89 -4.90
C GLU A 32 3.99 -4.96 -3.97
N PHE A 33 3.12 -5.80 -3.42
CA PHE A 33 3.52 -6.97 -2.63
C PHE A 33 2.47 -8.07 -2.76
N THR A 34 2.88 -9.32 -2.58
CA THR A 34 1.96 -10.47 -2.62
C THR A 34 2.47 -11.54 -1.66
N PHE A 35 1.61 -11.96 -0.75
CA PHE A 35 1.87 -13.08 0.16
C PHE A 35 1.07 -14.30 -0.29
N ARG A 36 1.77 -15.29 -0.89
CA ARG A 36 1.17 -16.61 -1.23
C ARG A 36 1.11 -17.55 -0.02
N GLY A 37 1.67 -17.11 1.09
CA GLY A 37 1.79 -17.76 2.38
C GLY A 37 2.59 -16.84 3.29
N PHE A 38 2.57 -17.10 4.59
CA PHE A 38 3.15 -16.18 5.58
C PHE A 38 4.42 -16.73 6.24
N LYS A 39 4.69 -18.03 6.09
CA LYS A 39 5.93 -18.64 6.58
C LYS A 39 7.15 -17.98 5.92
N GLY A 40 8.09 -17.49 6.74
CA GLY A 40 9.30 -16.79 6.28
C GLY A 40 9.15 -15.28 6.13
N ASN A 41 7.92 -14.73 6.25
CA ASN A 41 7.63 -13.31 6.08
C ASN A 41 7.51 -12.56 7.42
N GLN A 42 8.06 -13.11 8.51
CA GLN A 42 7.96 -12.52 9.86
C GLN A 42 8.63 -11.15 9.97
N THR A 43 9.58 -10.83 9.08
CA THR A 43 10.23 -9.51 9.03
C THR A 43 9.43 -8.49 8.24
N GLU A 44 8.56 -8.94 7.34
CA GLU A 44 7.72 -8.06 6.49
C GLU A 44 6.34 -7.82 7.07
N ILE A 45 5.93 -8.59 8.08
CA ILE A 45 4.60 -8.52 8.70
C ILE A 45 4.76 -8.31 10.19
N GLN A 46 4.22 -7.21 10.67
CA GLN A 46 4.17 -6.89 12.09
C GLN A 46 2.84 -7.37 12.65
N THR A 47 2.89 -8.33 13.56
CA THR A 47 1.72 -8.89 14.24
C THR A 47 1.59 -8.33 15.65
N GLU A 48 0.37 -7.99 16.08
CA GLU A 48 0.07 -7.60 17.46
C GLU A 48 -1.11 -8.39 18.03
N GLY A 49 -1.21 -8.43 19.36
CA GLY A 49 -2.26 -9.15 20.06
C GLY A 49 -2.15 -10.66 19.88
N ALA A 50 -3.28 -11.30 19.56
CA ALA A 50 -3.37 -12.74 19.33
C ALA A 50 -2.90 -13.17 17.92
N ALA A 51 -2.49 -12.22 17.07
CA ALA A 51 -2.09 -12.53 15.71
C ALA A 51 -0.76 -13.26 15.67
N GLU A 52 -0.67 -14.33 14.88
CA GLU A 52 0.56 -15.09 14.67
C GLU A 52 0.67 -15.63 13.25
N ILE A 53 1.91 -15.81 12.80
CA ILE A 53 2.23 -16.62 11.63
C ILE A 53 2.49 -18.05 12.12
N ARG A 54 1.57 -18.96 11.81
CA ARG A 54 1.60 -20.31 12.38
C ARG A 54 2.66 -21.17 11.68
N ASN A 55 3.60 -21.70 12.44
CA ASN A 55 4.74 -22.46 11.88
C ASN A 55 4.34 -23.75 11.14
N SER A 56 3.20 -24.36 11.51
CA SER A 56 2.78 -25.66 11.01
C SER A 56 2.24 -25.62 9.58
N ASP A 57 1.45 -24.61 9.22
CA ASP A 57 0.83 -24.47 7.90
C ASP A 57 1.15 -23.14 7.21
N GLY A 58 1.89 -22.24 7.86
CA GLY A 58 2.28 -20.96 7.29
C GLY A 58 1.13 -19.97 7.11
N LEU A 59 -0.01 -20.19 7.77
CA LEU A 59 -1.14 -19.27 7.75
C LEU A 59 -0.93 -18.11 8.73
N LEU A 60 -1.36 -16.92 8.34
CA LEU A 60 -1.53 -15.80 9.24
C LEU A 60 -2.87 -15.94 9.94
N ARG A 61 -2.84 -16.22 11.24
CA ARG A 61 -4.04 -16.30 12.08
C ARG A 61 -4.16 -15.01 12.87
N LEU A 62 -5.18 -14.21 12.60
CA LEU A 62 -5.42 -12.95 13.34
C LEU A 62 -5.97 -13.20 14.75
N THR A 63 -6.87 -14.19 14.90
CA THR A 63 -7.47 -14.54 16.19
C THR A 63 -7.59 -16.05 16.34
N ASN A 64 -7.59 -16.52 17.59
CA ASN A 64 -7.93 -17.89 17.93
C ASN A 64 -9.42 -17.97 18.34
N ARG A 65 -9.84 -19.10 18.92
CA ARG A 65 -11.23 -19.32 19.35
C ARG A 65 -11.53 -18.77 20.74
N ASP A 66 -10.57 -18.09 21.37
CA ASP A 66 -10.78 -17.50 22.69
C ASP A 66 -11.76 -16.33 22.61
N HIS A 67 -12.40 -16.03 23.73
CA HIS A 67 -13.36 -14.94 23.80
C HIS A 67 -12.64 -13.59 23.87
N ASN A 68 -13.22 -12.57 23.21
CA ASN A 68 -12.80 -11.17 23.33
C ASN A 68 -11.33 -10.90 22.99
N VAL A 69 -10.73 -11.68 22.10
CA VAL A 69 -9.36 -11.45 21.61
C VAL A 69 -9.34 -10.55 20.38
N THR A 70 -8.24 -9.81 20.23
CA THR A 70 -7.92 -9.02 19.02
C THR A 70 -6.55 -9.46 18.54
N GLY A 71 -6.35 -9.42 17.23
CA GLY A 71 -5.02 -9.48 16.65
C GLY A 71 -5.00 -8.78 15.32
N THR A 72 -3.89 -8.08 15.06
CA THR A 72 -3.69 -7.30 13.84
C THR A 72 -2.41 -7.74 13.16
N ALA A 73 -2.35 -7.53 11.85
CA ALA A 73 -1.17 -7.78 11.05
C ALA A 73 -1.01 -6.65 10.04
N PHE A 74 0.11 -5.94 10.12
CA PHE A 74 0.43 -4.84 9.22
C PHE A 74 1.62 -5.21 8.33
N TYR A 75 1.58 -4.79 7.07
CA TYR A 75 2.77 -4.78 6.23
C TYR A 75 3.79 -3.80 6.83
N GLY A 76 5.00 -4.28 7.09
CA GLY A 76 6.03 -3.57 7.85
C GLY A 76 6.62 -2.36 7.12
N LYS A 77 6.37 -2.20 5.82
CA LYS A 77 6.85 -1.05 5.04
C LYS A 77 5.72 -0.04 4.83
N PRO A 78 5.93 1.25 5.16
CA PRO A 78 4.93 2.29 4.92
C PRO A 78 4.53 2.40 3.45
N ILE A 79 3.23 2.59 3.18
CA ILE A 79 2.69 2.79 1.83
C ILE A 79 2.37 4.27 1.63
N ARG A 80 2.93 4.89 0.58
CA ARG A 80 2.72 6.30 0.27
C ARG A 80 1.46 6.50 -0.59
N LEU A 81 0.37 6.94 0.05
CA LEU A 81 -0.90 7.21 -0.62
C LEU A 81 -1.08 8.65 -1.09
N ARG A 82 -0.19 9.55 -0.66
CA ARG A 82 -0.20 10.96 -1.01
C ARG A 82 1.22 11.39 -1.34
N ASP A 83 1.40 12.01 -2.49
CA ASP A 83 2.70 12.50 -2.94
C ASP A 83 2.63 13.97 -3.32
N ARG A 84 3.67 14.73 -2.96
CA ARG A 84 3.80 16.14 -3.35
C ARG A 84 4.56 16.16 -4.67
N SER A 85 3.99 16.81 -5.69
CA SER A 85 4.67 16.98 -6.97
C SER A 85 6.03 17.63 -6.78
N HIS A 86 7.08 17.01 -7.31
CA HIS A 86 8.45 17.53 -7.25
C HIS A 86 8.66 18.81 -8.09
N ASN A 87 7.67 19.21 -8.91
CA ASN A 87 7.81 20.26 -9.92
C ASN A 87 7.26 21.64 -9.47
N ASN A 88 7.57 22.09 -8.24
CA ASN A 88 7.15 23.41 -7.71
C ASN A 88 5.64 23.72 -7.78
N SER A 89 4.78 22.72 -8.02
CA SER A 89 3.34 22.90 -7.93
C SER A 89 2.89 22.48 -6.53
N SER A 90 2.01 23.29 -5.94
CA SER A 90 1.33 22.94 -4.68
C SER A 90 0.36 21.76 -4.82
N ALA A 91 0.38 21.06 -5.97
CA ALA A 91 -0.53 19.96 -6.26
C ALA A 91 -0.12 18.71 -5.49
N ILE A 92 -1.08 18.17 -4.74
CA ILE A 92 -0.99 16.87 -4.08
C ILE A 92 -1.52 15.81 -5.04
N LYS A 93 -0.71 14.82 -5.36
CA LYS A 93 -1.15 13.62 -6.08
C LYS A 93 -1.65 12.62 -5.05
N ILE A 94 -2.88 12.14 -5.23
CA ILE A 94 -3.46 11.03 -4.46
C ILE A 94 -3.27 9.76 -5.27
N CYS A 95 -2.71 8.72 -4.64
CA CYS A 95 -2.51 7.42 -5.27
C CYS A 95 -3.77 6.56 -5.11
N SER A 96 -4.13 5.81 -6.16
CA SER A 96 -5.09 4.72 -6.06
C SER A 96 -4.42 3.47 -5.49
N PHE A 97 -5.22 2.55 -4.96
CA PHE A 97 -4.76 1.23 -4.54
C PHE A 97 -5.80 0.17 -4.89
N SER A 98 -5.34 -1.08 -5.01
CA SER A 98 -6.18 -2.27 -5.08
C SER A 98 -5.61 -3.32 -4.15
N THR A 99 -6.47 -4.13 -3.55
CA THR A 99 -6.07 -5.22 -2.65
C THR A 99 -7.00 -6.41 -2.86
N SER A 100 -6.46 -7.60 -2.65
CA SER A 100 -7.20 -8.86 -2.66
C SER A 100 -6.63 -9.76 -1.58
N PHE A 101 -7.52 -10.42 -0.85
CA PHE A 101 -7.15 -11.34 0.22
C PHE A 101 -8.12 -12.52 0.22
N VAL A 102 -7.59 -13.69 0.56
CA VAL A 102 -8.37 -14.91 0.80
C VAL A 102 -8.30 -15.19 2.29
N PHE A 103 -9.46 -15.37 2.92
CA PHE A 103 -9.55 -15.60 4.35
C PHE A 103 -10.65 -16.63 4.66
N VAL A 104 -10.54 -17.22 5.84
CA VAL A 104 -11.56 -18.11 6.39
C VAL A 104 -11.87 -17.68 7.82
N ILE A 105 -13.14 -17.66 8.17
CA ILE A 105 -13.60 -17.46 9.55
C ILE A 105 -14.11 -18.80 10.05
N ILE A 106 -13.51 -19.30 11.12
CA ILE A 106 -13.92 -20.55 11.76
C ILE A 106 -14.56 -20.19 13.10
N PRO A 107 -15.88 -20.37 13.27
CA PRO A 107 -16.55 -20.00 14.50
C PRO A 107 -16.09 -20.87 15.68
N SER A 108 -16.18 -20.33 16.90
CA SER A 108 -15.85 -21.05 18.13
C SER A 108 -16.87 -22.14 18.47
N SER A 109 -18.14 -21.94 18.11
CA SER A 109 -19.21 -22.94 18.22
C SER A 109 -20.21 -22.83 17.06
N PRO A 110 -20.88 -23.92 16.65
CA PRO A 110 -21.93 -23.87 15.63
C PRO A 110 -23.01 -22.85 15.98
N GLY A 111 -23.41 -22.02 15.02
CA GLY A 111 -24.45 -21.00 15.20
C GLY A 111 -24.01 -19.70 15.89
N ASN A 112 -22.82 -19.65 16.49
CA ASN A 112 -22.28 -18.41 17.05
C ASN A 112 -21.45 -17.68 16.00
N GLY A 113 -21.85 -16.44 15.69
CA GLY A 113 -21.06 -15.53 14.86
C GLY A 113 -19.86 -14.96 15.63
N GLY A 114 -18.87 -14.49 14.87
CA GLY A 114 -17.84 -13.59 15.38
C GLY A 114 -18.16 -12.14 15.04
N PHE A 115 -17.29 -11.23 15.48
CA PHE A 115 -17.45 -9.81 15.20
C PHE A 115 -17.04 -9.43 13.78
N GLY A 116 -16.02 -10.09 13.20
CA GLY A 116 -15.71 -9.97 11.79
C GLY A 116 -14.22 -9.89 11.48
N PHE A 117 -13.92 -9.32 10.32
CA PHE A 117 -12.60 -9.08 9.77
C PHE A 117 -12.54 -7.64 9.26
N THR A 118 -11.37 -7.00 9.32
CA THR A 118 -11.19 -5.65 8.77
C THR A 118 -9.88 -5.52 8.02
N PHE A 119 -9.95 -4.89 6.84
CA PHE A 119 -8.80 -4.30 6.16
C PHE A 119 -8.73 -2.82 6.52
N THR A 120 -7.55 -2.32 6.90
CA THR A 120 -7.37 -0.92 7.29
C THR A 120 -6.11 -0.32 6.68
N LEU A 121 -6.18 0.98 6.39
CA LEU A 121 -5.04 1.82 6.11
C LEU A 121 -4.82 2.70 7.34
N SER A 122 -3.63 2.59 7.93
CA SER A 122 -3.32 3.24 9.20
C SER A 122 -1.99 4.00 9.12
N PRO A 123 -1.88 5.19 9.75
CA PRO A 123 -0.60 5.88 9.88
C PRO A 123 0.39 5.16 10.82
N THR A 124 -0.09 4.21 11.63
CA THR A 124 0.74 3.43 12.57
C THR A 124 0.26 1.96 12.65
N PRO A 125 1.15 0.97 12.67
CA PRO A 125 0.76 -0.42 12.92
C PRO A 125 0.31 -0.63 14.38
N TYR A 126 0.87 0.16 15.31
CA TYR A 126 0.58 0.07 16.74
C TYR A 126 -0.71 0.80 17.10
N ARG A 127 -1.66 0.08 17.73
CA ARG A 127 -2.97 0.59 18.16
C ARG A 127 -3.21 0.35 19.65
N PRO A 128 -2.54 1.12 20.53
CA PRO A 128 -2.71 0.97 21.97
C PRO A 128 -4.14 1.31 22.37
N GLY A 129 -4.72 0.48 23.23
CA GLY A 129 -6.08 0.67 23.73
C GLY A 129 -7.16 0.38 22.69
N ALA A 130 -6.86 -0.27 21.56
CA ALA A 130 -7.89 -0.84 20.71
C ALA A 130 -8.55 -2.03 21.42
N GLU A 131 -9.89 -2.07 21.36
CA GLU A 131 -10.70 -3.08 22.03
C GLU A 131 -11.11 -4.20 21.06
N SER A 132 -11.51 -5.33 21.64
CA SER A 132 -12.07 -6.46 20.91
C SER A 132 -13.53 -6.20 20.51
N ALA A 133 -14.26 -7.26 20.18
CA ALA A 133 -15.68 -7.19 19.90
C ALA A 133 -16.02 -6.25 18.74
N GLN A 134 -17.05 -5.41 18.87
CA GLN A 134 -17.52 -4.48 17.84
C GLN A 134 -16.46 -3.46 17.39
N TYR A 135 -15.34 -3.33 18.12
CA TYR A 135 -14.29 -2.36 17.82
C TYR A 135 -13.19 -2.90 16.88
N MET A 136 -13.31 -4.17 16.45
CA MET A 136 -12.46 -4.80 15.43
C MET A 136 -10.95 -4.79 15.71
N GLY A 137 -10.50 -4.54 16.94
CA GLY A 137 -9.07 -4.34 17.23
C GLY A 137 -8.48 -3.08 16.59
N LEU A 138 -9.32 -2.11 16.21
CA LEU A 138 -8.91 -0.84 15.58
C LEU A 138 -9.29 0.40 16.38
N LEU A 139 -10.44 0.32 17.05
CA LEU A 139 -11.09 1.40 17.79
C LEU A 139 -11.32 0.96 19.23
N ASN A 140 -11.96 1.81 20.02
CA ASN A 140 -12.46 1.53 21.35
C ASN A 140 -13.70 2.38 21.62
N ARG A 141 -14.27 2.22 22.82
CA ARG A 141 -15.48 2.93 23.24
C ARG A 141 -15.37 4.46 23.19
N SER A 142 -14.16 5.01 23.28
CA SER A 142 -13.92 6.46 23.27
C SER A 142 -13.65 7.06 21.89
N ASN A 143 -13.42 6.23 20.86
CA ASN A 143 -13.07 6.71 19.51
C ASN A 143 -13.83 5.98 18.39
N ASN A 144 -14.98 5.38 18.69
CA ASN A 144 -15.82 4.67 17.72
C ASN A 144 -16.76 5.59 16.89
N GLY A 145 -16.44 6.87 16.78
CA GLY A 145 -17.16 7.83 15.93
C GLY A 145 -18.33 8.56 16.59
N ASN A 146 -18.38 8.62 17.94
CA ASN A 146 -19.34 9.39 18.71
C ASN A 146 -18.65 10.52 19.48
#